data_AF-A0A6M5Z0P1-F1
#
_entry.id   AF-A0A6M5Z0P1-F1
#
_cell.length_a   1.000
_cell.length_b   1.000
_cell.length_c   1.000
_cell.angle_alpha   90.00
_cell.angle_beta   90.00
_cell.angle_gamma   90.00
#
_symmetry.space_group_name_H-M   'P 1'
#
loop_
_entity.id
_entity.type
_entity.pdbx_description
1 polymer ?
#
loop_
_entity_poly.entity_id
_entity_poly.type
_entity_poly.pdbx_seq_one_letter_code
_entity_poly.pdbx_strand_id
1 'polypeptide(L)'
;MRGIMLRALPVCVAAFATGCFLTNSSVGPATSHNTPTHAYWHEVGAVLTEKSTGNDMKDLLPFIRNQTEKLRTLSTDGVDPALVAAVADLVKCEDEVLRRADMAGEDPSVMRSNKEVAAAFAEANRLAFESKKRLAAMRDSLNDRLGGGFGPINVGGTGGGGGARRGHF
;
A
#
# COMPACT_ATOMS: atom_id res chain seq x y z
N MET A 1 -50.58 -56.08 32.03
CA MET A 1 -51.05 -55.45 30.78
C MET A 1 -50.31 -54.12 30.62
N ARG A 2 -49.72 -53.87 29.44
CA ARG A 2 -49.48 -52.55 28.78
C ARG A 2 -48.76 -51.47 29.63
N GLY A 3 -47.51 -51.09 29.30
CA GLY A 3 -47.21 -49.94 28.43
C GLY A 3 -47.17 -48.62 29.26
N ILE A 4 -46.28 -47.63 29.14
CA ILE A 4 -45.54 -47.03 28.03
C ILE A 4 -44.36 -46.21 28.62
N MET A 5 -43.37 -46.01 27.76
CA MET A 5 -42.06 -45.33 27.83
C MET A 5 -41.97 -43.92 28.45
N LEU A 6 -40.76 -43.65 28.98
CA LEU A 6 -40.16 -42.33 29.23
C LEU A 6 -40.19 -41.42 28.00
N ARG A 7 -40.35 -40.11 28.22
CA ARG A 7 -39.68 -39.07 27.42
C ARG A 7 -39.25 -37.90 28.29
N ALA A 8 -37.95 -37.88 28.62
CA ALA A 8 -37.22 -36.69 29.03
C ALA A 8 -36.99 -35.81 27.79
N LEU A 9 -37.17 -34.50 27.94
CA LEU A 9 -36.93 -33.50 26.91
C LEU A 9 -35.42 -33.23 26.79
N PRO A 10 -34.79 -33.42 25.62
CA PRO A 10 -33.43 -32.99 25.38
C PRO A 10 -33.39 -31.51 24.95
N VAL A 11 -32.45 -30.79 25.55
CA VAL A 11 -32.01 -29.44 25.20
C VAL A 11 -31.55 -29.42 23.73
N CYS A 12 -32.17 -28.58 22.91
CA CYS A 12 -31.80 -28.37 21.51
C CYS A 12 -30.47 -27.61 21.43
N VAL A 13 -29.35 -28.33 21.34
CA VAL A 13 -28.13 -27.83 20.70
C VAL A 13 -28.25 -28.15 19.23
N ALA A 14 -28.60 -27.15 18.42
CA ALA A 14 -28.57 -27.27 16.97
C ALA A 14 -27.10 -27.29 16.51
N ALA A 15 -26.52 -28.50 16.44
CA ALA A 15 -25.37 -28.76 15.59
C ALA A 15 -25.87 -28.77 14.15
N PHE A 16 -25.64 -27.68 13.41
CA PHE A 16 -25.82 -27.68 11.97
C PHE A 16 -24.65 -28.45 11.34
N ALA A 17 -24.84 -29.76 11.23
CA ALA A 17 -24.12 -30.60 10.28
C ALA A 17 -24.74 -30.38 8.89
N THR A 18 -24.23 -29.38 8.16
CA THR A 18 -24.33 -29.36 6.70
C THR A 18 -23.11 -30.12 6.22
N GLY A 19 -23.21 -31.42 6.01
CA GLY A 19 -23.61 -31.89 4.69
C GLY A 19 -22.45 -31.66 3.74
N CYS A 20 -21.54 -32.63 3.65
CA CYS A 20 -20.53 -32.72 2.61
C CYS A 20 -21.24 -32.90 1.25
N PHE A 21 -21.81 -31.81 0.74
CA PHE A 21 -21.94 -31.68 -0.69
C PHE A 21 -20.54 -31.37 -1.21
N LEU A 22 -20.02 -32.35 -1.94
CA LEU A 22 -19.02 -32.16 -2.99
C LEU A 22 -19.60 -31.15 -4.00
N THR A 23 -19.71 -29.87 -3.63
CA THR A 23 -19.69 -28.81 -4.62
C THR A 23 -18.28 -28.83 -5.12
N ASN A 24 -18.13 -29.33 -6.36
CA ASN A 24 -16.97 -29.12 -7.21
C ASN A 24 -16.23 -27.87 -6.74
N SER A 25 -14.95 -28.02 -6.40
CA SER A 25 -14.03 -26.93 -6.65
C SER A 25 -14.32 -26.54 -8.09
N SER A 26 -15.12 -25.48 -8.29
CA SER A 26 -15.03 -24.71 -9.50
C SER A 26 -13.62 -24.19 -9.40
N VAL A 27 -12.71 -24.99 -9.97
CA VAL A 27 -11.48 -24.49 -10.53
C VAL A 27 -12.01 -23.37 -11.43
N GLY A 28 -12.02 -22.16 -10.87
CA GLY A 28 -12.27 -20.96 -11.65
C GLY A 28 -11.36 -21.09 -12.86
N PRO A 29 -11.85 -20.82 -14.07
CA PRO A 29 -11.04 -21.00 -15.25
C PRO A 29 -9.70 -20.30 -14.99
N ALA A 30 -8.61 -21.01 -15.25
CA ALA A 30 -7.25 -20.48 -15.23
C ALA A 30 -7.14 -19.43 -16.36
N THR A 31 -7.75 -18.28 -16.12
CA THR A 31 -7.86 -17.10 -16.98
C THR A 31 -8.06 -15.95 -16.00
N SER A 32 -7.15 -15.01 -15.78
CA SER A 32 -5.96 -14.61 -16.51
C SER A 32 -5.11 -13.77 -15.54
N HIS A 33 -3.80 -13.74 -15.72
CA HIS A 33 -2.89 -12.76 -15.11
C HIS A 33 -3.16 -11.30 -15.59
N ASN A 34 -4.40 -10.96 -15.93
CA ASN A 34 -4.77 -9.80 -16.75
C ASN A 34 -6.06 -9.13 -16.28
N THR A 35 -6.33 -9.12 -14.96
CA THR A 35 -7.39 -8.26 -14.44
C THR A 35 -6.93 -6.80 -14.43
N PRO A 36 -7.84 -5.81 -14.52
CA PRO A 36 -7.47 -4.40 -14.39
C PRO A 36 -6.67 -4.10 -13.13
N THR A 37 -6.97 -4.79 -12.01
CA THR A 37 -6.23 -4.68 -10.76
C THR A 37 -4.78 -5.16 -10.86
N HIS A 38 -4.50 -6.23 -11.62
CA HIS A 38 -3.12 -6.69 -11.85
C HIS A 38 -2.35 -5.69 -12.69
N ALA A 39 -2.94 -5.21 -13.79
CA ALA A 39 -2.31 -4.19 -14.64
C ALA A 39 -2.00 -2.91 -13.83
N TYR A 40 -2.97 -2.44 -13.04
CA TYR A 40 -2.81 -1.30 -12.15
C TYR A 40 -1.70 -1.52 -11.12
N TRP A 41 -1.64 -2.70 -10.48
CA TRP A 41 -0.56 -3.04 -9.55
C TRP A 41 0.82 -3.01 -10.21
N HIS A 42 0.93 -3.53 -11.43
CA HIS A 42 2.17 -3.50 -12.21
C HIS A 42 2.59 -2.08 -12.58
N GLU A 43 1.66 -1.22 -13.00
CA GLU A 43 1.92 0.18 -13.30
C GLU A 43 2.36 0.97 -12.06
N VAL A 44 1.64 0.81 -10.94
CA VAL A 44 2.02 1.40 -9.65
C VAL A 44 3.41 0.93 -9.23
N GLY A 45 3.69 -0.37 -9.36
CA GLY A 45 5.01 -0.93 -9.08
C GLY A 45 6.10 -0.32 -9.97
N ALA A 46 5.84 -0.17 -11.27
CA ALA A 46 6.79 0.42 -12.21
C ALA A 46 7.15 1.85 -11.79
N VAL A 47 6.14 2.67 -11.49
CA VAL A 47 6.31 4.05 -11.04
C VAL A 47 7.11 4.14 -9.73
N LEU A 48 6.83 3.26 -8.76
CA LEU A 48 7.51 3.26 -7.45
C LEU A 48 8.92 2.68 -7.47
N THR A 49 9.27 1.92 -8.52
CA THR A 49 10.63 1.40 -8.73
C THR A 49 11.56 2.38 -9.43
N GLU A 50 11.02 3.48 -9.97
CA GLU A 50 11.83 4.55 -10.55
C GLU A 50 12.79 5.11 -9.49
N LYS A 51 13.98 5.50 -9.93
CA LYS A 51 15.03 6.03 -9.06
C LYS A 51 15.29 7.48 -9.44
N SER A 52 15.47 8.31 -8.42
CA SER A 52 16.01 9.65 -8.61
C SER A 52 17.41 9.56 -9.21
N THR A 53 17.75 10.52 -10.07
CA THR A 53 19.08 10.69 -10.66
C THR A 53 20.10 11.27 -9.69
N GLY A 54 19.65 11.80 -8.55
CA GLY A 54 20.49 12.39 -7.52
C GLY A 54 19.89 12.27 -6.11
N ASN A 55 20.70 12.57 -5.10
CA ASN A 55 20.33 12.50 -3.68
C ASN A 55 20.03 13.87 -3.06
N ASP A 56 20.16 14.95 -3.84
CA ASP A 56 19.93 16.31 -3.37
C ASP A 56 18.46 16.70 -3.56
N MET A 57 17.99 17.65 -2.74
CA MET A 57 16.60 18.10 -2.75
C MET A 57 16.15 18.62 -4.13
N LYS A 58 17.08 19.20 -4.91
CA LYS A 58 16.84 19.68 -6.28
C LYS A 58 16.52 18.56 -7.28
N ASP A 59 16.99 17.34 -7.03
CA ASP A 59 16.69 16.17 -7.88
C ASP A 59 15.50 15.39 -7.31
N LEU A 60 15.39 15.31 -5.98
CA LEU A 60 14.35 14.56 -5.29
C LEU A 60 12.95 15.18 -5.45
N LEU A 61 12.79 16.50 -5.36
CA LEU A 61 11.47 17.13 -5.45
C LEU A 61 10.84 17.01 -6.85
N PRO A 62 11.58 17.29 -7.95
CA PRO A 62 11.05 17.03 -9.29
C PRO A 62 10.75 15.54 -9.52
N PHE A 63 11.57 14.65 -8.97
CA PHE A 63 11.33 13.21 -9.03
C PHE A 63 10.02 12.82 -8.32
N ILE A 64 9.80 13.27 -7.08
CA ILE A 64 8.57 13.01 -6.33
C ILE A 64 7.38 13.58 -7.11
N ARG A 65 7.46 14.83 -7.59
CA ARG A 65 6.40 15.46 -8.40
C ARG A 65 6.03 14.63 -9.63
N ASN A 66 7.03 14.18 -10.40
CA ASN A 66 6.80 13.32 -11.56
C ASN A 66 6.20 11.96 -11.18
N GLN A 67 6.66 11.35 -10.08
CA GLN A 67 6.13 10.08 -9.58
C GLN A 67 4.66 10.22 -9.17
N THR A 68 4.31 11.29 -8.43
CA THR A 68 2.96 11.59 -7.98
C THR A 68 2.01 11.86 -9.16
N GLU A 69 2.46 12.61 -10.17
CA GLU A 69 1.66 12.84 -11.38
C GLU A 69 1.39 11.54 -12.14
N LYS A 70 2.40 10.68 -12.33
CA LYS A 70 2.21 9.36 -12.96
C LYS A 70 1.16 8.54 -12.23
N LEU A 71 1.23 8.45 -10.89
CA LEU A 71 0.25 7.73 -10.07
C LEU A 71 -1.17 8.30 -10.21
N ARG A 72 -1.30 9.63 -10.32
CA ARG A 72 -2.60 10.32 -10.49
C ARG A 72 -3.25 10.04 -11.84
N THR A 73 -2.44 9.83 -12.88
CA THR A 73 -2.92 9.58 -14.26
C THR A 73 -3.28 8.13 -14.55
N LEU A 74 -3.03 7.19 -13.63
CA LEU A 74 -3.35 5.78 -13.83
C LEU A 74 -4.86 5.55 -13.92
N SER A 75 -5.28 4.68 -14.83
CA SER A 75 -6.70 4.33 -14.98
C SER A 75 -7.18 3.52 -13.78
N THR A 76 -8.30 3.92 -13.20
CA THR A 76 -8.90 3.24 -12.02
C THR A 76 -10.12 2.39 -12.38
N ASP A 77 -10.47 2.30 -13.67
CA ASP A 77 -11.65 1.57 -14.12
C ASP A 77 -11.53 0.06 -13.88
N GLY A 78 -12.53 -0.49 -13.19
CA GLY A 78 -12.56 -1.92 -12.82
C GLY A 78 -11.46 -2.37 -11.84
N VAL A 79 -10.75 -1.44 -11.17
CA VAL A 79 -9.69 -1.74 -10.21
C VAL A 79 -10.27 -1.97 -8.79
N ASP A 80 -9.62 -2.83 -8.00
CA ASP A 80 -9.97 -3.04 -6.58
C ASP A 80 -9.97 -1.68 -5.82
N PRO A 81 -11.10 -1.31 -5.19
CA PRO A 81 -11.26 0.02 -4.60
C PRO A 81 -10.32 0.26 -3.42
N ALA A 82 -9.90 -0.78 -2.70
CA ALA A 82 -8.94 -0.62 -1.61
C ALA A 82 -7.55 -0.27 -2.16
N LEU A 83 -7.15 -0.87 -3.29
CA LEU A 83 -5.89 -0.52 -3.96
C LEU A 83 -5.91 0.92 -4.48
N VAL A 84 -7.02 1.34 -5.12
CA VAL A 84 -7.19 2.73 -5.57
C VAL A 84 -7.11 3.71 -4.40
N ALA A 85 -7.78 3.40 -3.29
CA ALA A 85 -7.75 4.24 -2.10
C ALA A 85 -6.32 4.37 -1.51
N ALA A 86 -5.57 3.26 -1.45
CA ALA A 86 -4.21 3.28 -0.95
C ALA A 86 -3.26 4.10 -1.83
N VAL A 87 -3.39 4.02 -3.17
CA VAL A 87 -2.62 4.87 -4.08
C VAL A 87 -3.01 6.34 -3.96
N ALA A 88 -4.31 6.64 -3.80
CA ALA A 88 -4.77 8.01 -3.58
C ALA A 88 -4.24 8.60 -2.25
N ASP A 89 -4.15 7.79 -1.19
CA ASP A 89 -3.56 8.22 0.08
C ASP A 89 -2.05 8.43 -0.02
N LEU A 90 -1.34 7.59 -0.80
CA LEU A 90 0.06 7.85 -1.13
C LEU A 90 0.23 9.19 -1.85
N VAL A 91 -0.57 9.46 -2.88
CA VAL A 91 -0.55 10.74 -3.62
C VAL A 91 -0.75 11.92 -2.67
N LYS A 92 -1.70 11.86 -1.74
CA LYS A 92 -1.89 12.93 -0.72
C LYS A 92 -0.66 13.12 0.17
N CYS A 93 -0.01 12.04 0.59
CA CYS A 93 1.20 12.14 1.40
C CYS A 93 2.37 12.76 0.62
N GLU A 94 2.51 12.45 -0.67
CA GLU A 94 3.55 13.05 -1.52
C GLU A 94 3.25 14.52 -1.84
N ASP A 95 1.99 14.87 -2.09
CA ASP A 95 1.54 16.26 -2.23
C ASP A 95 1.89 17.09 -0.97
N GLU A 96 1.74 16.52 0.23
CA GLU A 96 2.14 17.18 1.47
C GLU A 96 3.65 17.38 1.57
N VAL A 97 4.46 16.41 1.10
CA VAL A 97 5.93 16.58 1.04
C VAL A 97 6.30 17.75 0.13
N LEU A 98 5.71 17.81 -1.07
CA LEU A 98 5.94 18.90 -2.03
C LEU A 98 5.51 20.24 -1.45
N ARG A 99 4.32 20.31 -0.85
CA ARG A 99 3.81 21.53 -0.21
C ARG A 99 4.74 22.03 0.89
N ARG A 100 5.29 21.14 1.72
CA ARG A 100 6.27 21.50 2.77
C ARG A 100 7.60 21.96 2.19
N ALA A 101 8.03 21.38 1.07
CA ALA A 101 9.23 21.82 0.37
C ALA A 101 9.07 23.21 -0.25
N ASP A 102 7.92 23.48 -0.87
CA ASP A 102 7.59 24.79 -1.45
C ASP A 102 7.55 25.87 -0.37
N MET A 103 6.98 25.57 0.81
CA MET A 103 7.01 26.47 1.97
C MET A 103 8.43 26.78 2.48
N ALA A 104 9.38 25.86 2.28
CA ALA A 104 10.79 26.08 2.61
C ALA A 104 11.56 26.78 1.48
N GLY A 105 10.90 27.13 0.37
CA GLY A 105 11.50 27.79 -0.79
C GLY A 105 12.51 26.93 -1.55
N GLU A 106 12.40 25.59 -1.44
CA GLU A 106 13.36 24.62 -2.00
C GLU A 106 14.83 24.86 -1.58
N ASP A 107 15.10 25.75 -0.61
CA ASP A 107 16.43 26.07 -0.10
C ASP A 107 16.75 25.23 1.15
N PRO A 108 17.73 24.32 1.09
CA PRO A 108 18.17 23.54 2.24
C PRO A 108 18.58 24.41 3.46
N SER A 109 18.98 25.66 3.24
CA SER A 109 19.41 26.60 4.27
C SER A 109 18.24 27.11 5.11
N VAL A 110 17.06 27.28 4.49
CA VAL A 110 15.82 27.67 5.18
C VAL A 110 15.33 26.53 6.07
N MET A 111 15.38 25.29 5.57
CA MET A 111 15.07 24.12 6.41
C MET A 111 16.03 24.01 7.60
N ARG A 112 17.35 24.23 7.40
CA ARG A 112 18.32 24.14 8.51
C ARG A 112 18.14 25.23 9.56
N SER A 113 17.68 26.41 9.17
CA SER A 113 17.52 27.56 10.08
C SER A 113 16.17 27.58 10.79
N ASN A 114 15.13 26.97 10.22
CA ASN A 114 13.79 26.88 10.83
C ASN A 114 13.46 25.44 11.24
N LYS A 115 13.61 25.15 12.54
CA LYS A 115 13.37 23.81 13.12
C LYS A 115 11.95 23.30 12.92
N GLU A 116 10.95 24.19 12.93
CA GLU A 116 9.54 23.80 12.76
C GLU A 116 9.27 23.35 11.32
N VAL A 117 9.81 24.09 10.34
CA VAL A 117 9.71 23.74 8.91
C VAL A 117 10.44 22.44 8.61
N ALA A 118 11.65 22.26 9.14
CA ALA A 118 12.39 21.00 9.00
C ALA A 118 11.64 19.80 9.63
N ALA A 119 11.08 19.97 10.83
CA ALA A 119 10.32 18.91 11.48
C ALA A 119 9.06 18.55 10.68
N ALA A 120 8.32 19.54 10.18
CA ALA A 120 7.14 19.31 9.37
C ALA A 120 7.46 18.61 8.04
N PHE A 121 8.56 18.97 7.39
CA PHE A 121 9.03 18.30 6.18
C PHE A 121 9.48 16.86 6.44
N ALA A 122 10.23 16.63 7.52
CA ALA A 122 10.67 15.29 7.91
C ALA A 122 9.47 14.37 8.22
N GLU A 123 8.45 14.90 8.92
CA GLU A 123 7.23 14.15 9.20
C GLU A 123 6.44 13.83 7.94
N ALA A 124 6.30 14.78 7.01
CA ALA A 124 5.65 14.52 5.71
C ALA A 124 6.36 13.40 4.95
N ASN A 125 7.70 13.40 4.90
CA ASN A 125 8.48 12.34 4.26
C ASN A 125 8.28 10.99 4.96
N ARG A 126 8.22 10.97 6.30
CA ARG A 126 7.94 9.75 7.06
C ARG A 126 6.58 9.17 6.70
N LEU A 127 5.54 10.01 6.66
CA LEU A 127 4.18 9.59 6.31
C LEU A 127 4.09 9.07 4.87
N ALA A 128 4.74 9.74 3.91
CA ALA A 128 4.81 9.25 2.52
C ALA A 128 5.50 7.88 2.44
N PHE A 129 6.61 7.69 3.15
CA PHE A 129 7.31 6.41 3.20
C PHE A 129 6.49 5.30 3.86
N GLU A 130 5.79 5.60 4.96
CA GLU A 130 4.86 4.66 5.58
C GLU A 130 3.71 4.31 4.65
N SER A 131 3.18 5.26 3.88
CA SER A 131 2.12 5.00 2.89
C SER A 131 2.60 4.05 1.80
N LYS A 132 3.81 4.25 1.25
CA LYS A 132 4.41 3.31 0.28
C LYS A 132 4.57 1.91 0.86
N LYS A 133 4.99 1.79 2.13
CA LYS A 133 5.08 0.49 2.82
C LYS A 133 3.73 -0.19 2.98
N ARG A 134 2.69 0.55 3.38
CA ARG A 134 1.33 0.02 3.51
C ARG A 134 0.82 -0.49 2.17
N LEU A 135 1.03 0.27 1.10
CA LEU A 135 0.69 -0.13 -0.27
C LEU A 135 1.40 -1.44 -0.67
N ALA A 136 2.72 -1.55 -0.41
CA ALA A 136 3.45 -2.79 -0.68
C ALA A 136 2.95 -3.98 0.15
N ALA A 137 2.54 -3.75 1.39
CA ALA A 137 1.98 -4.78 2.27
C ALA A 137 0.58 -5.27 1.82
N MET A 138 -0.12 -4.53 0.96
CA MET A 138 -1.41 -4.98 0.40
C MET A 138 -1.28 -6.20 -0.50
N ARG A 139 -0.06 -6.51 -0.98
CA ARG A 139 0.23 -7.65 -1.86
C ARG A 139 -0.43 -8.94 -1.39
N ASP A 140 -0.24 -9.29 -0.12
CA ASP A 140 -0.69 -10.59 0.39
C ASP A 140 -2.22 -10.64 0.45
N SER A 141 -2.85 -9.56 0.91
CA SER A 141 -4.31 -9.41 0.88
C SER A 141 -4.91 -9.41 -0.54
N LEU A 142 -4.21 -8.84 -1.52
CA LEU A 142 -4.63 -8.89 -2.92
C LEU A 142 -4.47 -10.29 -3.50
N ASN A 143 -3.36 -10.98 -3.21
CA ASN A 143 -3.13 -12.36 -3.61
C ASN A 143 -4.22 -13.30 -3.04
N ASP A 144 -4.57 -13.16 -1.76
CA ASP A 144 -5.59 -13.98 -1.10
C ASP A 144 -6.98 -13.77 -1.70
N ARG A 145 -7.34 -12.52 -2.03
CA ARG A 145 -8.66 -12.16 -2.55
C ARG A 145 -8.83 -12.42 -4.05
N LEU A 146 -7.76 -12.29 -4.84
CA LEU A 146 -7.82 -12.23 -6.30
C LEU A 146 -7.05 -13.37 -7.00
N GLY A 147 -6.60 -14.38 -6.25
CA GLY A 147 -6.08 -15.63 -6.81
C GLY A 147 -4.58 -15.64 -7.12
N GLY A 148 -3.79 -14.83 -6.42
CA GLY A 148 -2.34 -14.72 -6.63
C GLY A 148 -1.95 -13.88 -7.85
N GLY A 149 -0.65 -13.74 -8.13
CA GLY A 149 -0.13 -13.02 -9.29
C GLY A 149 0.40 -11.60 -9.02
N PHE A 150 0.24 -11.09 -7.79
CA PHE A 150 0.79 -9.79 -7.38
C PHE A 150 2.26 -9.93 -6.96
N GLY A 151 3.16 -9.42 -7.81
CA GLY A 151 4.60 -9.35 -7.54
C GLY A 151 4.95 -8.33 -6.44
N PRO A 152 6.15 -8.40 -5.84
CA PRO A 152 6.58 -7.42 -4.84
C PRO A 152 6.76 -6.03 -5.47
N ILE A 153 6.27 -5.00 -4.79
CA ILE A 153 6.63 -3.61 -5.09
C ILE A 153 7.87 -3.26 -4.28
N ASN A 154 8.97 -2.97 -4.96
CA ASN A 154 10.15 -2.43 -4.32
C ASN A 154 9.92 -0.94 -4.05
N VAL A 155 9.54 -0.62 -2.82
CA VAL A 155 9.50 0.76 -2.36
C VAL A 155 10.93 1.26 -2.31
N GLY A 156 11.34 2.04 -3.32
CA GLY A 156 12.65 2.67 -3.36
C GLY A 156 12.89 3.41 -2.05
N GLY A 157 13.83 2.90 -1.25
CA GLY A 157 14.31 3.63 -0.09
C GLY A 157 15.08 4.83 -0.60
N THR A 158 14.47 6.01 -0.57
CA THR A 158 15.21 7.27 -0.42
C THR A 158 15.88 7.20 0.95
N GLY A 159 16.96 6.43 1.02
CA GLY A 159 17.73 6.21 2.21
C GLY A 159 18.20 7.56 2.71
N GLY A 160 17.58 8.03 3.80
CA GLY A 160 18.19 8.95 4.74
C GLY A 160 19.44 8.29 5.32
N GLY A 161 20.49 8.23 4.52
CA GLY A 161 21.86 7.99 4.95
C GLY A 161 22.40 9.28 5.53
N GLY A 162 21.75 9.79 6.59
CA GLY A 162 22.35 10.72 7.52
C GLY A 162 23.46 9.99 8.27
N GLY A 163 24.57 9.71 7.56
CA GLY A 163 25.82 9.28 8.13
C GLY A 163 26.36 10.43 8.96
N ALA A 164 25.84 10.55 10.19
CA ALA A 164 26.52 11.22 11.27
C ALA A 164 27.94 10.64 11.30
N ARG A 165 28.90 11.41 10.79
CA ARG A 165 30.32 11.17 11.01
C ARG A 165 30.48 11.15 12.53
N ARG A 166 30.65 9.95 13.09
CA ARG A 166 31.28 9.77 14.40
C ARG A 166 32.66 10.41 14.29
N GLY A 167 32.77 11.65 14.75
CA GLY A 167 34.05 12.26 15.06
C GLY A 167 34.68 11.45 16.18
N HIS A 168 35.72 10.70 15.85
CA HIS A 168 36.77 10.38 16.79
C HIS A 168 37.74 11.56 16.78
N PHE A 169 37.68 12.37 17.82
CA PHE A 169 38.82 13.07 18.41
C PHE A 169 38.68 12.93 19.92
#